data_AF-A0A669Q741-F1
#
_entry.id   AF-A0A669Q741-F1
#
_cell.length_a   1.000
_cell.length_b   1.000
_cell.length_c   1.000
_cell.angle_alpha   90.00
_cell.angle_beta   90.00
_cell.angle_gamma   90.00
#
_symmetry.space_group_name_H-M   'P 1'
#
loop_
_entity.id
_entity.type
_entity.pdbx_description
1 polymer ?
#
loop_
_entity_poly.entity_id
_entity_poly.type
_entity_poly.pdbx_seq_one_letter_code
_entity_poly.pdbx_strand_id
1 'polypeptide(L)'
;MQRTMGGPMAVPVSVLRLPRGPDGSGRGFSSTTPNRRGEAPEVTEVTKATQATRAALRRRFLLSLAAARGQTATFVLCQHGRVGGNDGSAAAAFQVDALQTPLGVQRAALLRGRDVVAFGFQMAEK
;
A
#
# COMPACT_ATOMS: atom_id res chain seq x y z
N MET A 1 44.64 47.41 13.26
CA MET A 1 43.41 46.65 13.55
C MET A 1 42.75 46.28 12.23
N GLN A 2 42.55 44.98 11.99
CA GLN A 2 41.35 44.36 11.39
C GLN A 2 41.74 43.02 10.76
N ARG A 3 41.31 41.95 11.44
CA ARG A 3 41.27 40.58 10.94
C ARG A 3 40.20 40.53 9.86
N THR A 4 40.49 39.94 8.70
CA THR A 4 39.45 39.41 7.83
C THR A 4 39.55 37.90 7.87
N MET A 5 38.55 37.32 8.54
CA MET A 5 38.36 35.88 8.74
C MET A 5 38.30 35.17 7.39
N GLY A 6 39.13 34.14 7.22
CA GLY A 6 38.89 33.13 6.19
C GLY A 6 37.53 32.48 6.46
N GLY A 7 36.57 32.77 5.59
CA GLY A 7 35.25 32.14 5.64
C GLY A 7 35.38 30.62 5.46
N PRO A 8 34.54 29.82 6.15
CA PRO A 8 34.65 28.37 6.10
C PRO A 8 34.40 27.85 4.67
N MET A 9 35.24 26.91 4.23
CA MET A 9 35.04 26.15 2.99
C MET A 9 33.60 25.68 2.88
N ALA A 10 32.92 26.04 1.78
CA ALA A 10 31.68 25.39 1.40
C ALA A 10 31.97 23.89 1.22
N VAL A 11 31.46 23.09 2.15
CA VAL A 11 31.58 21.62 2.10
C VAL A 11 31.08 21.17 0.72
N PRO A 12 31.91 20.47 -0.08
CA PRO A 12 31.45 20.01 -1.39
C PRO A 12 30.35 18.98 -1.18
N VAL A 13 29.12 19.35 -1.53
CA VAL A 13 27.99 18.43 -1.55
C VAL A 13 28.27 17.41 -2.66
N SER A 14 28.44 16.15 -2.28
CA SER A 14 28.52 15.05 -3.25
C SER A 14 27.15 14.92 -3.94
N VAL A 15 26.98 15.57 -5.09
CA VAL A 15 25.83 15.36 -5.95
C VAL A 15 25.99 13.96 -6.55
N LEU A 16 25.32 12.97 -5.95
CA LEU A 16 25.10 11.69 -6.59
C LEU A 16 24.20 11.94 -7.80
N ARG A 17 24.81 12.19 -8.96
CA ARG A 17 24.06 12.24 -10.22
C ARG A 17 23.48 10.86 -10.43
N LEU A 18 22.17 10.73 -10.24
CA LEU A 18 21.42 9.57 -10.71
C LEU A 18 21.84 9.29 -12.16
N PRO A 19 22.03 8.01 -12.53
CA PRO A 19 22.40 7.66 -13.89
C PRO A 19 21.47 8.40 -14.85
N ARG A 20 22.06 9.13 -15.81
CA ARG A 20 21.29 9.85 -16.81
C ARG A 20 20.34 8.86 -17.44
N GLY A 21 19.05 9.16 -17.35
CA GLY A 21 18.04 8.41 -18.10
C GLY A 21 18.44 8.41 -19.58
N PRO A 22 18.16 7.32 -20.31
CA PRO A 22 18.75 7.00 -21.60
C PRO A 22 18.84 8.23 -22.50
N ASP A 23 20.05 8.47 -23.00
CA ASP A 23 20.41 9.64 -23.79
C ASP A 23 19.43 9.80 -24.96
N GLY A 24 18.63 10.88 -24.91
CA GLY A 24 18.21 11.71 -26.04
C GLY A 24 17.51 11.10 -27.27
N SER A 25 17.33 9.79 -27.37
CA SER A 25 16.72 9.11 -28.51
C SER A 25 15.67 8.11 -28.02
N GLY A 26 14.54 8.64 -27.55
CA GLY A 26 13.40 7.79 -27.18
C GLY A 26 12.44 8.33 -26.13
N ARG A 27 12.27 9.65 -25.98
CA ARG A 27 11.06 10.23 -25.36
C ARG A 27 10.06 10.61 -26.44
N GLY A 28 9.70 9.65 -27.28
CA GLY A 28 8.74 9.85 -28.36
C GLY A 28 7.72 8.74 -28.31
N PHE A 29 6.47 9.11 -28.05
CA PHE A 29 5.31 8.37 -28.54
C PHE A 29 5.43 8.29 -30.07
N SER A 30 6.22 7.33 -30.55
CA SER A 30 6.32 7.04 -31.98
C SER A 30 5.03 6.35 -32.39
N SER A 31 4.26 6.98 -33.28
CA SER A 31 3.09 6.38 -33.91
C SER A 31 3.45 5.23 -34.86
N THR A 32 4.75 4.98 -35.08
CA THR A 32 5.27 4.07 -36.09
C THR A 32 5.94 2.82 -35.51
N THR A 33 6.17 2.76 -34.21
CA THR A 33 6.52 1.49 -33.57
C THR A 33 5.24 0.72 -33.30
N PRO A 34 5.08 -0.54 -33.78
CA PRO A 34 4.00 -1.36 -33.29
C PRO A 34 4.25 -1.49 -31.80
N ASN A 35 3.41 -0.84 -30.99
CA ASN A 35 3.31 -1.13 -29.58
C ASN A 35 3.30 -2.65 -29.52
N ARG A 36 4.29 -3.27 -28.87
CA ARG A 36 4.07 -4.58 -28.27
C ARG A 36 3.01 -4.35 -27.20
N ARG A 37 1.76 -4.21 -27.66
CA ARG A 37 0.57 -4.57 -26.94
C ARG A 37 0.90 -5.99 -26.50
N GLY A 38 1.32 -6.16 -25.24
CA GLY A 38 0.99 -7.41 -24.58
C GLY A 38 -0.49 -7.59 -24.87
N GLU A 39 -0.84 -8.72 -25.49
CA GLU A 39 -2.20 -9.03 -25.94
C GLU A 39 -3.18 -8.40 -24.96
N ALA A 40 -3.87 -7.34 -25.40
CA ALA A 40 -4.97 -6.83 -24.63
C ALA A 40 -5.93 -8.01 -24.54
N PRO A 41 -6.22 -8.55 -23.34
CA PRO A 41 -7.08 -9.71 -23.22
C PRO A 41 -8.37 -9.36 -23.94
N GLU A 42 -8.71 -10.16 -24.94
CA GLU A 42 -9.89 -9.93 -25.77
C GLU A 42 -11.07 -9.71 -24.83
N VAL A 43 -11.62 -8.50 -24.82
CA VAL A 43 -12.61 -8.06 -23.83
C VAL A 43 -13.94 -8.69 -24.22
N THR A 44 -14.06 -9.98 -23.96
CA THR A 44 -15.30 -10.74 -24.14
C THR A 44 -16.35 -10.22 -23.16
N GLU A 45 -17.64 -10.37 -23.50
CA GLU A 45 -18.73 -10.02 -22.57
C GLU A 45 -18.58 -10.72 -21.20
N VAL A 46 -17.98 -11.91 -21.17
CA VAL A 46 -17.61 -12.64 -19.94
C VAL A 46 -16.59 -11.86 -19.09
N THR A 47 -15.60 -11.23 -19.70
CA THR A 47 -14.62 -10.40 -18.98
C THR A 47 -15.26 -9.13 -18.42
N LYS A 48 -16.18 -8.49 -19.16
CA LYS A 48 -16.92 -7.30 -18.68
C LYS A 48 -17.84 -7.65 -17.52
N ALA A 49 -18.60 -8.75 -17.62
CA ALA A 49 -19.46 -9.23 -16.55
C ALA A 49 -18.66 -9.61 -15.29
N THR A 50 -17.49 -10.23 -15.47
CA THR A 50 -16.58 -10.56 -14.37
C THR A 50 -16.03 -9.30 -13.71
N GLN A 51 -15.63 -8.28 -14.49
CA GLN A 51 -15.17 -6.99 -13.97
C GLN A 51 -16.27 -6.25 -13.22
N ALA A 52 -17.51 -6.23 -13.75
CA ALA A 52 -18.66 -5.62 -13.09
C ALA A 52 -18.95 -6.30 -11.74
N THR A 53 -18.94 -7.64 -11.71
CA THR A 53 -19.10 -8.42 -10.47
C THR A 53 -17.99 -8.11 -9.47
N ARG A 54 -16.73 -8.08 -9.91
CA ARG A 54 -15.57 -7.73 -9.07
C ARG A 54 -15.71 -6.31 -8.50
N ALA A 55 -16.13 -5.35 -9.31
CA ALA A 55 -16.35 -3.97 -8.88
C ALA A 55 -17.49 -3.86 -7.85
N ALA A 56 -18.59 -4.58 -8.05
CA ALA A 56 -19.71 -4.62 -7.11
C ALA A 56 -19.30 -5.19 -5.74
N LEU A 57 -18.57 -6.32 -5.74
CA LEU A 57 -18.04 -6.93 -4.50
C LEU A 57 -17.03 -6.01 -3.81
N ARG A 58 -16.12 -5.41 -4.59
CA ARG A 58 -15.14 -4.46 -4.05
C ARG A 58 -15.82 -3.25 -3.42
N ARG A 59 -16.86 -2.70 -4.06
CA ARG A 59 -17.65 -1.58 -3.52
C ARG A 59 -18.27 -1.95 -2.17
N ARG A 60 -18.95 -3.10 -2.09
CA ARG A 60 -19.56 -3.56 -0.83
C ARG A 60 -18.54 -3.75 0.28
N PHE A 61 -17.39 -4.35 -0.05
CA PHE A 61 -16.28 -4.52 0.89
C PHE A 61 -15.70 -3.18 1.39
N LEU A 62 -15.54 -2.19 0.51
CA LEU A 62 -15.05 -0.88 0.93
C LEU A 62 -16.08 -0.14 1.79
N LEU A 63 -17.37 -0.27 1.48
CA LEU A 63 -18.44 0.30 2.31
C LEU A 63 -18.50 -0.34 3.69
N SER A 64 -18.30 -1.66 3.80
CA SER A 64 -18.23 -2.31 5.12
C SER A 64 -17.01 -1.86 5.93
N LEU A 65 -15.84 -1.68 5.29
CA LEU A 65 -14.67 -1.09 5.96
C LEU A 65 -14.90 0.36 6.41
N ALA A 66 -15.57 1.16 5.57
CA ALA A 66 -15.92 2.54 5.93
C ALA A 66 -16.87 2.57 7.14
N ALA A 67 -17.81 1.63 7.22
CA ALA A 67 -18.75 1.55 8.33
C ALA A 67 -18.12 0.98 9.63
N ALA A 68 -17.04 0.20 9.50
CA ALA A 68 -16.23 -0.25 10.64
C ALA A 68 -15.45 0.90 11.30
N ARG A 69 -15.26 2.02 10.59
CA ARG A 69 -14.49 3.17 11.11
C ARG A 69 -15.19 3.77 12.32
N GLY A 70 -14.49 3.80 13.45
CA GLY A 70 -15.01 4.33 14.71
C GLY A 70 -15.88 3.35 15.50
N GLN A 71 -16.02 2.10 15.03
CA GLN A 71 -16.65 1.02 15.79
C GLN A 71 -15.58 0.19 16.50
N THR A 72 -15.96 -0.45 17.60
CA THR A 72 -15.11 -1.45 18.25
C THR A 72 -15.06 -2.71 17.39
N ALA A 73 -13.85 -3.06 16.93
CA ALA A 73 -13.60 -4.24 16.11
C ALA A 73 -12.88 -5.33 16.92
N THR A 74 -13.36 -6.56 16.79
CA THR A 74 -12.75 -7.77 17.36
C THR A 74 -11.91 -8.43 16.28
N PHE A 75 -10.66 -8.75 16.59
CA PHE A 75 -9.72 -9.41 15.69
C PHE A 75 -9.38 -10.81 16.20
N VAL A 76 -9.40 -11.78 15.29
CA VAL A 76 -8.86 -13.11 15.51
C VAL A 76 -7.48 -13.15 14.87
N LEU A 77 -6.44 -13.22 15.69
CA LEU A 77 -5.06 -13.20 15.22
C LEU A 77 -4.50 -14.61 15.06
N CYS A 78 -3.64 -14.81 14.06
CA CYS A 78 -2.87 -16.03 13.91
C CYS A 78 -1.90 -16.19 15.09
N GLN A 79 -1.94 -17.33 15.78
CA GLN A 79 -0.85 -17.71 16.70
C GLN A 79 0.33 -18.17 15.84
N HIS A 80 1.29 -17.29 15.60
CA HIS A 80 2.41 -17.60 14.72
C HIS A 80 3.42 -18.54 15.39
N GLY A 81 3.37 -19.82 15.06
CA GLY A 81 4.60 -20.59 14.87
C GLY A 81 5.32 -20.03 13.63
N ARG A 82 6.64 -19.85 13.68
CA ARG A 82 7.43 -19.29 12.57
C ARG A 82 7.35 -20.21 11.34
N VAL A 83 6.39 -19.98 10.46
CA VAL A 83 6.37 -20.57 9.11
C VAL A 83 6.87 -19.51 8.14
N GLY A 84 8.12 -19.68 7.70
CA GLY A 84 8.77 -18.83 6.71
C GLY A 84 8.13 -19.04 5.34
N GLY A 85 7.71 -17.95 4.71
CA GLY A 85 7.11 -17.92 3.38
C GLY A 85 7.03 -16.47 2.90
N ASN A 86 7.52 -16.20 1.69
CA ASN A 86 7.64 -14.88 1.11
C ASN A 86 6.35 -14.49 0.37
N ASP A 87 5.31 -14.12 1.12
CA ASP A 87 4.07 -13.58 0.54
C ASP A 87 4.18 -12.07 0.38
N GLY A 88 4.57 -11.62 -0.82
CA GLY A 88 4.73 -10.21 -1.19
C GLY A 88 3.43 -9.42 -1.39
N SER A 89 2.29 -9.89 -0.86
CA SER A 89 0.98 -9.25 -1.03
C SER A 89 0.40 -8.84 0.33
N ALA A 90 0.72 -7.63 0.79
CA ALA A 90 0.04 -7.02 1.92
C ALA A 90 -1.35 -6.52 1.46
N ALA A 91 -2.34 -7.40 1.40
CA ALA A 91 -3.65 -7.08 0.83
C ALA A 91 -4.52 -6.16 1.72
N ALA A 92 -4.26 -6.10 3.03
CA ALA A 92 -4.92 -5.19 3.97
C ALA A 92 -4.05 -4.97 5.21
N ALA A 93 -4.09 -3.78 5.80
CA ALA A 93 -3.52 -3.50 7.11
C ALA A 93 -4.53 -2.68 7.90
N PHE A 94 -4.66 -2.96 9.20
CA PHE A 94 -5.60 -2.29 10.09
C PHE A 94 -4.81 -1.45 11.09
N GLN A 95 -4.98 -0.13 11.01
CA GLN A 95 -4.54 0.78 12.06
C GLN A 95 -5.64 0.85 13.12
N VAL A 96 -5.29 0.45 14.34
CA VAL A 96 -6.23 0.39 15.46
C VAL A 96 -5.67 1.14 16.65
N ASP A 97 -6.54 1.87 17.32
CA ASP A 97 -6.23 2.56 18.56
C ASP A 97 -6.75 1.72 19.75
N ALA A 98 -6.05 1.81 20.89
CA ALA A 98 -6.37 1.11 22.13
C ALA A 98 -6.63 -0.41 21.96
N LEU A 99 -5.76 -1.10 21.22
CA LEU A 99 -5.83 -2.55 21.04
C LEU A 99 -5.66 -3.27 22.38
N GLN A 100 -6.70 -3.95 22.83
CA GLN A 100 -6.67 -4.75 24.05
C GLN A 100 -6.10 -6.13 23.77
N THR A 101 -5.01 -6.45 24.44
CA THR A 101 -4.36 -7.77 24.38
C THR A 101 -4.39 -8.41 25.78
N PRO A 102 -4.22 -9.73 25.90
CA PRO A 102 -4.09 -10.39 27.20
C PRO A 102 -2.93 -9.85 28.06
N LEU A 103 -1.92 -9.23 27.44
CA LEU A 103 -0.75 -8.65 28.10
C LEU A 103 -0.96 -7.19 28.53
N GLY A 104 -2.05 -6.56 28.11
CA GLY A 104 -2.34 -5.15 28.38
C GLY A 104 -2.91 -4.40 27.17
N VAL A 105 -3.00 -3.08 27.30
CA VAL A 105 -3.57 -2.20 26.29
C VAL A 105 -2.48 -1.49 25.50
N GLN A 106 -2.48 -1.69 24.19
CA GLN A 106 -1.60 -0.99 23.27
C GLN A 106 -2.33 0.22 22.68
N ARG A 107 -1.84 1.43 22.98
CA ARG A 107 -2.50 2.69 22.58
C ARG A 107 -2.69 2.85 21.07
N ALA A 108 -1.74 2.39 20.28
CA ALA A 108 -1.82 2.37 18.82
C ALA A 108 -1.10 1.13 18.29
N ALA A 109 -1.73 0.39 17.37
CA ALA A 109 -1.19 -0.81 16.78
C ALA A 109 -1.51 -0.89 15.27
N LEU A 110 -0.63 -1.56 14.54
CA LEU A 110 -0.82 -1.88 13.13
C LEU A 110 -0.91 -3.39 12.98
N LEU A 111 -2.10 -3.90 12.67
CA LEU A 111 -2.32 -5.32 12.38
C LEU A 111 -2.15 -5.54 10.88
N ARG A 112 -1.17 -6.35 10.49
CA ARG A 112 -0.99 -6.70 9.07
C ARG A 112 -2.00 -7.77 8.69
N GLY A 113 -2.45 -7.77 7.44
CA GLY A 113 -3.43 -8.76 6.96
C GLY A 113 -2.98 -10.21 7.12
N ARG A 114 -1.66 -10.47 7.11
CA ARG A 114 -1.09 -11.80 7.39
C ARG A 114 -1.31 -12.25 8.83
N ASP A 115 -1.39 -11.32 9.76
CA ASP A 115 -1.53 -11.62 11.19
C ASP A 115 -3.00 -11.81 11.60
N VAL A 116 -3.95 -11.44 10.74
CA VAL A 116 -5.40 -11.45 11.00
C VAL A 116 -6.06 -12.59 10.24
N VAL A 117 -6.67 -13.53 10.97
CA VAL A 117 -7.50 -14.61 10.39
C VAL A 117 -8.88 -14.08 10.03
N ALA A 118 -9.48 -13.34 10.96
CA ALA A 118 -10.81 -12.79 10.82
C ALA A 118 -10.92 -11.50 11.64
N PHE A 119 -11.83 -10.63 11.22
CA PHE A 119 -12.24 -9.47 12.01
C PHE A 119 -13.74 -9.27 11.90
N GLY A 120 -14.33 -8.69 12.93
CA GLY A 120 -15.74 -8.34 12.99
C GLY A 120 -15.94 -7.09 13.80
N PHE A 121 -16.99 -6.35 13.50
CA PHE A 121 -17.38 -5.15 14.25
C PHE A 121 -18.90 -5.15 14.38
N GLN A 122 -19.40 -4.61 15.49
CA GLN A 122 -20.82 -4.37 15.62
C GLN A 122 -21.14 -3.01 14.99
N MET A 123 -22.22 -2.96 14.23
CA MET A 123 -22.76 -1.67 13.79
C MET A 123 -23.58 -1.12 14.94
N ALA A 124 -23.15 -0.01 15.53
CA ALA A 124 -24.00 0.74 16.44
C ALA A 124 -25.23 1.23 15.64
N GLU A 125 -26.39 0.65 15.91
CA GLU A 125 -27.68 1.19 15.51
C GLU A 125 -27.85 2.53 16.25
N LYS A 126 -28.04 3.61 15.50
CA LYS A 126 -28.21 4.96 16.04
C LYS A 126 -29.67 5.34 16.03
#